data_AF-A0A2N2WBI1-F1
#
_entry.id   AF-A0A2N2WBI1-F1
#
_cell.length_a   1.000
_cell.length_b   1.000
_cell.length_c   1.000
_cell.angle_alpha   90.00
_cell.angle_beta   90.00
_cell.angle_gamma   90.00
#
_symmetry.space_group_name_H-M   'P 1'
#
loop_
_entity.id
_entity.type
_entity.pdbx_description
1 polymer ?
#
loop_
_entity_poly.entity_id
_entity_poly.type
_entity_poly.pdbx_seq_one_letter_code
_entity_poly.pdbx_strand_id
1 'polypeptide(L)'
;MHWGNWYFCDEEFGQYVQFRETNKLYYFKMKIYLSRSTAGTYGGALNGNLRYLDRFIQNELNNSGFKSSFEELWLTISYPPMYVLPGIAGMEVSFMEYYRTLPYSRLNRRFKKIDITLKAPEFSEHFDKAKQNKYEHKFEIEPQFKNISESELGRILIDKYIEAIEIISSKLKKEDVFDCEIFKKVLLAIKLKINPDFLQNMNMVQSEEAKNSAVSLANQLRNERQKVDRPKNKLIRDLRVYYCSLPNKALYPYDTIYSEIFLNLLVRERLMCPTYHHLYINVAKSVNDALLSAFSFKDWHVNGLAIIDYEKYQTLTEKEKENVVFQTILSGLLDIATIDKLDIDIINKVAEKIQENGIDTELHFKTIENKSYKLVITYFSRSMEDECPVFFNLTDKTNNITKRHQIGKAGRLQLYMWMQKITLNNKQIIIKSSDSIRAQVWLKDKPTLLEFDISELMK
;
A
#
# COMPACT_ATOMS: atom_id res chain seq x y z
N MET A 1 12.39 -18.75 -20.46
CA MET A 1 11.23 -18.83 -19.56
C MET A 1 11.62 -18.20 -18.23
N HIS A 2 11.20 -16.96 -17.99
CA HIS A 2 11.46 -16.25 -16.73
C HIS A 2 10.12 -15.94 -16.08
N TRP A 3 9.97 -16.40 -14.85
CA TRP A 3 8.78 -16.30 -14.04
C TRP A 3 8.56 -14.86 -13.60
N GLY A 4 7.34 -14.37 -13.79
CA GLY A 4 6.91 -13.04 -13.38
C GLY A 4 6.86 -12.90 -11.87
N ASN A 5 7.30 -11.74 -11.38
CA ASN A 5 7.11 -11.33 -10.00
C ASN A 5 5.62 -11.12 -9.72
N TRP A 6 5.02 -12.02 -8.95
CA TRP A 6 3.74 -11.81 -8.31
C TRP A 6 4.00 -11.05 -7.01
N TYR A 7 3.65 -9.76 -6.98
CA TYR A 7 3.56 -9.01 -5.73
C TYR A 7 2.17 -9.22 -5.15
N PHE A 8 2.06 -10.04 -4.11
CA PHE A 8 0.92 -10.02 -3.20
C PHE A 8 1.15 -8.88 -2.19
N CYS A 9 0.28 -7.88 -2.21
CA CYS A 9 0.09 -6.97 -1.07
C CYS A 9 -0.84 -7.67 -0.09
N ASP A 10 -0.30 -8.17 1.01
CA ASP A 10 -1.04 -8.28 2.27
C ASP A 10 -0.50 -7.18 3.19
N GLU A 11 -1.38 -6.23 3.51
CA GLU A 11 -1.15 -5.20 4.52
C GLU A 11 -1.24 -5.84 5.90
N GLU A 12 -0.15 -5.87 6.68
CA GLU A 12 -0.18 -5.57 8.12
C GLU A 12 1.23 -5.44 8.71
N PHE A 13 1.30 -4.63 9.77
CA PHE A 13 2.47 -3.94 10.31
C PHE A 13 3.44 -4.84 11.09
N GLY A 14 4.73 -4.49 11.02
CA GLY A 14 5.74 -5.01 11.95
C GLY A 14 7.16 -4.55 11.63
N GLN A 15 7.50 -3.28 11.86
CA GLN A 15 8.90 -2.89 12.04
C GLN A 15 9.07 -2.18 13.38
N TYR A 16 9.77 -2.85 14.31
CA TYR A 16 10.19 -2.30 15.58
C TYR A 16 11.50 -1.54 15.39
N VAL A 17 11.50 -0.24 15.71
CA VAL A 17 12.72 0.52 16.00
C VAL A 17 13.15 0.11 17.42
N GLN A 18 14.20 -0.72 17.55
CA GLN A 18 14.79 -1.06 18.84
C GLN A 18 15.64 0.12 19.36
N PHE A 19 15.12 0.88 20.31
CA PHE A 19 15.94 1.67 21.22
C PHE A 19 16.40 0.78 22.38
N ARG A 20 17.71 0.54 22.48
CA ARG A 20 18.31 -0.12 23.64
C ARG A 20 18.64 0.93 24.70
N GLU A 21 17.84 1.00 25.75
CA GLU A 21 18.23 1.63 27.01
C GLU A 21 18.58 0.56 28.05
N THR A 22 19.68 0.81 28.77
CA THR A 22 20.33 -0.12 29.69
C THR A 22 19.67 -0.19 31.07
N ASN A 23 19.48 -1.43 31.54
CA ASN A 23 19.43 -1.88 32.94
C ASN A 23 18.55 -1.09 33.94
N LYS A 24 17.23 -1.31 33.82
CA LYS A 24 16.32 -1.42 34.96
C LYS A 24 15.52 -2.71 34.79
N LEU A 25 15.33 -3.49 35.86
CA LEU A 25 14.46 -4.67 35.90
C LEU A 25 13.00 -4.23 35.75
N TYR A 26 12.62 -3.83 34.54
CA TYR A 26 11.22 -3.69 34.15
C TYR A 26 10.68 -5.11 33.96
N TYR A 27 9.62 -5.46 34.70
CA TYR A 27 8.78 -6.58 34.32
C TYR A 27 8.18 -6.25 32.95
N PHE A 28 8.76 -6.80 31.88
CA PHE A 28 8.26 -6.59 30.53
C PHE A 28 6.86 -7.23 30.40
N LYS A 29 5.91 -6.46 29.87
CA LYS A 29 4.59 -6.98 29.50
C LYS A 29 4.76 -7.89 28.28
N MET A 30 4.50 -9.19 28.46
CA MET A 30 4.62 -10.18 27.38
C MET A 30 3.66 -9.84 26.23
N LYS A 31 4.15 -9.93 25.00
CA LYS A 31 3.36 -9.79 23.78
C LYS A 31 2.81 -11.13 23.34
N ILE A 32 1.55 -11.15 22.92
CA ILE A 32 0.90 -12.34 22.38
C ILE A 32 0.62 -12.12 20.91
N TYR A 33 0.99 -13.10 20.10
CA TYR A 33 0.79 -13.11 18.67
C TYR A 33 0.05 -14.36 18.26
N LEU A 34 -0.95 -14.18 17.40
CA LEU A 34 -1.63 -15.27 16.73
C LEU A 34 -1.29 -15.25 15.23
N SER A 35 -0.77 -16.36 14.74
CA SER A 35 -0.49 -16.57 13.33
C SER A 35 -1.28 -17.76 12.80
N ARG A 36 -1.60 -17.72 11.51
CA ARG A 36 -2.22 -18.83 10.78
C ARG A 36 -1.25 -19.30 9.70
N SER A 37 -1.28 -20.59 9.38
CA SER A 37 -0.46 -21.14 8.31
C SER A 37 -1.25 -22.16 7.50
N THR A 38 -1.27 -21.99 6.18
CA THR A 38 -1.72 -23.00 5.21
C THR A 38 -0.59 -23.22 4.19
N ALA A 39 -0.70 -24.26 3.36
CA ALA A 39 0.27 -24.47 2.29
C ALA A 39 0.32 -23.26 1.33
N GLY A 40 1.46 -22.56 1.32
CA GLY A 40 1.67 -21.36 0.52
C GLY A 40 1.25 -20.04 1.17
N THR A 41 0.77 -20.04 2.42
CA THR A 41 0.58 -18.81 3.20
C THR A 41 1.13 -18.97 4.63
N TYR A 42 1.85 -17.96 5.09
CA TYR A 42 2.27 -17.86 6.47
C TYR A 42 1.94 -16.46 6.98
N GLY A 43 1.30 -16.39 8.16
CA GLY A 43 0.88 -15.14 8.76
C GLY A 43 -0.54 -14.76 8.36
N GLY A 44 -1.33 -14.36 9.35
CA GLY A 44 -2.66 -13.82 9.14
C GLY A 44 -3.40 -13.65 10.46
N ALA A 45 -4.02 -12.49 10.66
CA ALA A 45 -4.77 -12.14 11.86
C ALA A 45 -6.22 -12.64 11.82
N LEU A 46 -6.86 -12.82 12.98
CA LEU A 46 -8.30 -13.08 13.02
C LEU A 46 -9.05 -11.96 12.28
N ASN A 47 -10.19 -12.29 11.67
CA ASN A 47 -11.04 -11.31 11.00
C ASN A 47 -12.33 -11.10 11.82
N GLY A 48 -13.16 -10.13 11.41
CA GLY A 48 -14.44 -9.86 12.05
C GLY A 48 -14.28 -9.44 13.51
N ASN A 49 -15.16 -9.93 14.38
CA ASN A 49 -15.14 -9.55 15.81
C ASN A 49 -14.02 -10.24 16.62
N LEU A 50 -13.30 -11.19 16.00
CA LEU A 50 -12.20 -11.90 16.63
C LEU A 50 -10.85 -11.19 16.43
N ARG A 51 -10.78 -10.16 15.57
CA ARG A 51 -9.53 -9.52 15.11
C ARG A 51 -8.54 -9.17 16.21
N TYR A 52 -9.03 -8.76 17.37
CA TYR A 52 -8.19 -8.28 18.47
C TYR A 52 -8.25 -9.18 19.72
N LEU A 53 -8.74 -10.42 19.60
CA LEU A 53 -8.90 -11.32 20.75
C LEU A 53 -7.55 -11.63 21.44
N ASP A 54 -6.47 -11.77 20.70
CA ASP A 54 -5.11 -11.94 21.24
C ASP A 54 -4.62 -10.72 22.04
N ARG A 55 -4.89 -9.50 21.54
CA ARG A 55 -4.64 -8.25 22.27
C ARG A 55 -5.48 -8.16 23.54
N PHE A 56 -6.74 -8.60 23.50
CA PHE A 56 -7.59 -8.69 24.68
C PHE A 56 -7.01 -9.66 25.73
N ILE A 57 -6.62 -10.87 25.32
CA ILE A 57 -5.96 -11.85 26.21
C ILE A 57 -4.70 -11.22 26.84
N GLN A 58 -3.87 -10.55 26.03
CA GLN A 58 -2.68 -9.86 26.51
C GLN A 58 -3.01 -8.80 27.58
N ASN A 59 -4.06 -8.02 27.36
CA ASN A 59 -4.49 -6.97 28.31
C ASN A 59 -4.99 -7.57 29.64
N GLU A 60 -5.83 -8.61 29.58
CA GLU A 60 -6.31 -9.28 30.79
C GLU A 60 -5.16 -9.91 31.58
N LEU A 61 -4.17 -10.50 30.90
CA LEU A 61 -2.97 -11.03 31.55
C LEU A 61 -2.17 -9.93 32.24
N ASN A 62 -1.94 -8.80 31.56
CA ASN A 62 -1.25 -7.65 32.12
C ASN A 62 -1.94 -7.10 33.38
N ASN A 63 -3.27 -7.18 33.44
CA ASN A 63 -4.07 -6.71 34.58
C ASN A 63 -4.21 -7.76 35.69
N SER A 64 -3.86 -9.03 35.43
CA SER A 64 -3.99 -10.15 36.38
C SER A 64 -2.77 -10.36 37.30
N GLY A 65 -1.69 -9.61 37.08
CA GLY A 65 -0.42 -9.85 37.77
C GLY A 65 0.40 -11.03 37.22
N PHE A 66 0.06 -11.52 36.02
CA PHE A 66 0.81 -12.56 35.31
C PHE A 66 2.30 -12.22 35.21
N LYS A 67 3.17 -13.21 35.46
CA LYS A 67 4.63 -13.07 35.39
C LYS A 67 5.22 -14.04 34.37
N SER A 68 6.14 -13.53 33.57
CA SER A 68 6.91 -14.31 32.59
C SER A 68 8.34 -13.79 32.48
N SER A 69 9.30 -14.69 32.32
CA SER A 69 10.67 -14.38 31.87
C SER A 69 10.78 -14.27 30.35
N PHE A 70 9.70 -14.61 29.63
CA PHE A 70 9.56 -14.47 28.19
C PHE A 70 8.83 -13.16 27.84
N GLU A 71 9.29 -12.51 26.79
CA GLU A 71 8.75 -11.25 26.27
C GLU A 71 7.72 -11.48 25.16
N GLU A 72 7.74 -12.64 24.49
CA GLU A 72 6.83 -12.95 23.38
C GLU A 72 6.29 -14.39 23.46
N LEU A 73 5.00 -14.54 23.14
CA LEU A 73 4.33 -15.81 22.89
C LEU A 73 3.66 -15.79 21.52
N TRP A 74 4.11 -16.69 20.64
CA TRP A 74 3.55 -16.90 19.32
C TRP A 74 2.78 -18.21 19.29
N LEU A 75 1.47 -18.11 19.06
CA LEU A 75 0.63 -19.25 18.75
C LEU A 75 0.40 -19.30 17.24
N THR A 76 0.88 -20.35 16.58
CA THR A 76 0.61 -20.62 15.17
C THR A 76 -0.43 -21.72 15.05
N ILE A 77 -1.52 -21.44 14.34
CA ILE A 77 -2.55 -22.40 14.02
C ILE A 77 -2.37 -22.86 12.57
N SER A 78 -1.93 -24.10 12.38
CA SER A 78 -1.68 -24.67 11.05
C SER A 78 -2.90 -25.43 10.56
N TYR A 79 -3.34 -25.18 9.34
CA TYR A 79 -4.47 -25.87 8.71
C TYR A 79 -3.97 -27.06 7.89
N PRO A 80 -4.78 -28.09 7.64
CA PRO A 80 -4.36 -29.19 6.78
C PRO A 80 -4.08 -28.70 5.33
N PRO A 81 -3.26 -29.41 4.55
CA PRO A 81 -2.92 -29.05 3.16
C PRO A 81 -4.10 -29.14 2.17
N MET A 82 -5.32 -29.42 2.63
CA MET A 82 -6.52 -29.21 1.80
C MET A 82 -6.83 -27.71 1.60
N TYR A 83 -6.02 -26.79 2.14
CA TYR A 83 -6.22 -25.33 1.98
C TYR A 83 -5.09 -24.68 1.19
N VAL A 84 -4.74 -25.25 0.04
CA VAL A 84 -3.65 -24.76 -0.83
C VAL A 84 -4.15 -23.67 -1.76
N LEU A 85 -3.42 -22.57 -1.83
CA LEU A 85 -3.72 -21.52 -2.80
C LEU A 85 -3.49 -22.04 -4.24
N PRO A 86 -4.37 -21.70 -5.20
CA PRO A 86 -4.15 -22.05 -6.59
C PRO A 86 -2.81 -21.49 -7.09
N GLY A 87 -2.08 -22.30 -7.86
CA GLY A 87 -0.81 -21.90 -8.49
C GLY A 87 0.45 -22.32 -7.73
N ILE A 88 0.29 -23.06 -6.62
CA ILE A 88 1.40 -23.53 -5.79
C ILE A 88 1.53 -25.05 -5.90
N ALA A 89 1.85 -25.55 -7.09
CA ALA A 89 2.04 -26.98 -7.31
C ALA A 89 3.34 -27.47 -6.64
N GLY A 90 3.25 -28.48 -5.78
CA GLY A 90 4.38 -29.20 -5.18
C GLY A 90 4.70 -28.83 -3.72
N MET A 91 4.18 -27.72 -3.18
CA MET A 91 4.40 -27.37 -1.77
C MET A 91 3.52 -28.20 -0.82
N GLU A 92 2.45 -28.81 -1.30
CA GLU A 92 1.46 -29.54 -0.51
C GLU A 92 2.08 -30.73 0.21
N VAL A 93 2.99 -31.45 -0.46
CA VAL A 93 3.67 -32.63 0.09
C VAL A 93 4.55 -32.23 1.27
N SER A 94 5.45 -31.26 1.05
CA SER A 94 6.34 -30.75 2.10
C SER A 94 5.58 -30.15 3.28
N PHE A 95 4.47 -29.45 3.00
CA PHE A 95 3.63 -28.87 4.04
C PHE A 95 2.86 -29.97 4.80
N MET A 96 2.39 -31.02 4.13
CA MET A 96 1.75 -32.16 4.79
C MET A 96 2.70 -32.93 5.69
N GLU A 97 3.94 -33.12 5.25
CA GLU A 97 5.01 -33.71 6.08
C GLU A 97 5.21 -32.88 7.34
N TYR A 98 5.39 -31.56 7.21
CA TYR A 98 5.50 -30.65 8.35
C TYR A 98 4.25 -30.69 9.25
N TYR A 99 3.04 -30.61 8.67
CA TYR A 99 1.77 -30.62 9.40
C TYR A 99 1.59 -31.89 10.26
N ARG A 100 2.05 -33.05 9.76
CA ARG A 100 2.03 -34.31 10.49
C ARG A 100 2.93 -34.30 11.74
N THR A 101 3.97 -33.46 11.77
CA THR A 101 4.87 -33.34 12.93
C THR A 101 4.33 -32.50 14.08
N LEU A 102 3.18 -31.84 13.91
CA LEU A 102 2.58 -30.99 14.95
C LEU A 102 2.01 -31.82 16.11
N PRO A 103 2.11 -31.32 17.37
CA PRO A 103 2.48 -29.95 17.74
C PRO A 103 3.99 -29.68 17.71
N TYR A 104 4.37 -28.53 17.17
CA TYR A 104 5.74 -28.01 17.25
C TYR A 104 5.84 -26.98 18.38
N SER A 105 6.96 -26.96 19.10
CA SER A 105 7.16 -25.97 20.16
C SER A 105 8.62 -25.69 20.46
N ARG A 106 8.94 -24.40 20.65
CA ARG A 106 10.29 -23.89 20.93
C ARG A 106 10.25 -22.76 21.97
N LEU A 107 10.96 -22.96 23.09
CA LEU A 107 11.18 -21.93 24.11
C LEU A 107 12.59 -21.36 23.95
N ASN A 108 12.69 -20.22 23.28
CA ASN A 108 13.94 -19.55 22.97
C ASN A 108 14.32 -18.53 24.05
N ARG A 109 15.05 -18.98 25.07
CA ARG A 109 15.46 -18.17 26.23
C ARG A 109 16.38 -17.00 25.85
N ARG A 110 17.24 -17.16 24.84
CA ARG A 110 18.15 -16.10 24.36
C ARG A 110 17.38 -14.88 23.84
N PHE A 111 16.30 -15.13 23.13
CA PHE A 111 15.43 -14.08 22.59
C PHE A 111 14.15 -13.91 23.41
N LYS A 112 14.06 -14.54 24.59
CA LYS A 112 12.89 -14.54 25.47
C LYS A 112 11.57 -14.78 24.73
N LYS A 113 11.57 -15.71 23.78
CA LYS A 113 10.45 -15.98 22.87
C LYS A 113 9.92 -17.41 23.03
N ILE A 114 8.61 -17.57 23.00
CA ILE A 114 7.92 -18.86 22.93
C ILE A 114 7.24 -18.96 21.57
N ASP A 115 7.51 -20.03 20.84
CA ASP A 115 6.85 -20.38 19.58
C ASP A 115 6.13 -21.71 19.76
N ILE A 116 4.80 -21.73 19.64
CA ILE A 116 3.98 -22.96 19.64
C ILE A 116 3.21 -23.03 18.33
N THR A 117 3.29 -24.15 17.63
CA THR A 117 2.47 -24.44 16.45
C THR A 117 1.58 -25.62 16.73
N LEU A 118 0.27 -25.40 16.67
CA LEU A 118 -0.75 -26.44 16.85
C LEU A 118 -1.45 -26.70 15.53
N LYS A 119 -2.03 -27.90 15.41
CA LYS A 119 -3.03 -28.15 14.37
C LYS A 119 -4.23 -27.26 14.67
N ALA A 120 -4.69 -26.58 13.63
CA ALA A 120 -5.98 -25.96 13.61
C ALA A 120 -7.02 -27.02 13.90
N PRO A 121 -8.07 -26.67 14.65
CA PRO A 121 -9.30 -27.40 14.48
C PRO A 121 -9.70 -27.27 13.00
N GLU A 122 -10.20 -28.34 12.40
CA GLU A 122 -10.61 -28.36 11.00
C GLU A 122 -11.70 -27.29 10.81
N PHE A 123 -11.35 -26.09 10.35
CA PHE A 123 -12.29 -24.96 10.18
C PHE A 123 -12.00 -24.26 8.86
N SER A 124 -13.05 -23.91 8.13
CA SER A 124 -12.95 -23.23 6.82
C SER A 124 -13.75 -21.94 6.70
N GLU A 125 -14.67 -21.61 7.60
CA GLU A 125 -15.76 -20.70 7.21
C GLU A 125 -15.63 -19.24 7.65
N HIS A 126 -14.54 -18.87 8.34
CA HIS A 126 -14.28 -17.47 8.74
C HIS A 126 -13.03 -16.89 8.09
N PHE A 127 -12.59 -17.53 7.01
CA PHE A 127 -11.69 -16.93 6.05
C PHE A 127 -12.48 -16.07 5.07
N ASP A 128 -11.85 -15.02 4.57
CA ASP A 128 -12.37 -14.10 3.55
C ASP A 128 -13.47 -14.74 2.67
N LYS A 129 -14.73 -14.34 2.91
CA LYS A 129 -15.91 -14.91 2.23
C LYS A 129 -15.80 -14.82 0.70
N ALA A 130 -15.09 -13.81 0.18
CA ALA A 130 -14.87 -13.67 -1.26
C ALA A 130 -13.89 -14.74 -1.78
N LYS A 131 -12.85 -15.07 -1.01
CA LYS A 131 -11.95 -16.21 -1.31
C LYS A 131 -12.68 -17.54 -1.12
N GLN A 132 -13.53 -17.68 -0.10
CA GLN A 132 -14.32 -18.88 0.13
C GLN A 132 -15.24 -19.19 -1.06
N ASN A 133 -16.10 -18.27 -1.46
CA ASN A 133 -17.00 -18.46 -2.62
C ASN A 133 -16.22 -18.83 -3.90
N LYS A 134 -15.01 -18.29 -4.06
CA LYS A 134 -14.14 -18.57 -5.20
C LYS A 134 -13.56 -20.00 -5.18
N TYR A 135 -13.41 -20.62 -4.00
CA TYR A 135 -12.72 -21.90 -3.83
C TYR A 135 -13.55 -23.01 -3.15
N GLU A 136 -14.80 -22.75 -2.82
CA GLU A 136 -15.71 -23.69 -2.15
C GLU A 136 -15.85 -25.02 -2.91
N HIS A 137 -15.80 -24.97 -4.25
CA HIS A 137 -15.86 -26.16 -5.12
C HIS A 137 -14.57 -27.01 -5.12
N LYS A 138 -13.48 -26.54 -4.49
CA LYS A 138 -12.18 -27.22 -4.55
C LYS A 138 -11.93 -28.15 -3.37
N PHE A 139 -12.69 -28.02 -2.28
CA PHE A 139 -12.43 -28.75 -1.04
C PHE A 139 -13.74 -29.14 -0.34
N GLU A 140 -13.82 -30.39 0.12
CA GLU A 140 -14.92 -30.86 0.94
C GLU A 140 -14.60 -30.59 2.41
N ILE A 141 -15.43 -29.76 3.05
CA ILE A 141 -15.34 -29.47 4.48
C ILE A 141 -16.28 -30.45 5.20
N GLU A 142 -15.81 -31.14 6.23
CA GLU A 142 -16.67 -32.06 6.96
C GLU A 142 -17.84 -31.31 7.63
N PRO A 143 -19.06 -31.86 7.65
CA PRO A 143 -20.26 -31.15 8.09
C PRO A 143 -20.17 -30.57 9.51
N GLN A 144 -19.48 -31.25 10.44
CA GLN A 144 -19.33 -30.73 11.82
C GLN A 144 -18.48 -29.46 11.92
N PHE A 145 -17.81 -29.09 10.84
CA PHE A 145 -16.94 -27.92 10.75
C PHE A 145 -17.53 -26.78 9.92
N LYS A 146 -18.77 -26.98 9.45
CA LYS A 146 -19.54 -25.96 8.75
C LYS A 146 -20.34 -25.11 9.72
N ASN A 147 -20.52 -23.85 9.37
CA ASN A 147 -21.33 -22.81 10.01
C ASN A 147 -21.02 -22.55 11.49
N ILE A 148 -19.77 -22.75 11.91
CA ILE A 148 -19.36 -22.45 13.28
C ILE A 148 -19.50 -20.96 13.52
N SER A 149 -20.09 -20.53 14.63
CA SER A 149 -20.22 -19.12 14.95
C SER A 149 -18.86 -18.48 15.34
N GLU A 150 -18.72 -17.15 15.20
CA GLU A 150 -17.53 -16.43 15.70
C GLU A 150 -17.32 -16.67 17.21
N SER A 151 -18.40 -16.86 17.98
CA SER A 151 -18.32 -17.14 19.42
C SER A 151 -17.75 -18.52 19.72
N GLU A 152 -18.18 -19.55 18.99
CA GLU A 152 -17.62 -20.90 19.13
C GLU A 152 -16.15 -20.91 18.72
N LEU A 153 -15.80 -20.26 17.61
CA LEU A 153 -14.40 -20.09 17.20
C LEU A 153 -13.55 -19.39 18.26
N GLY A 154 -14.06 -18.32 18.87
CA GLY A 154 -13.40 -17.64 19.97
C GLY A 154 -13.12 -18.59 21.14
N ARG A 155 -14.10 -19.40 21.54
CA ARG A 155 -13.92 -20.39 22.62
C ARG A 155 -12.90 -21.47 22.28
N ILE A 156 -12.91 -21.95 21.04
CA ILE A 156 -11.96 -22.96 20.57
C ILE A 156 -10.54 -22.39 20.51
N LEU A 157 -10.38 -21.13 20.11
CA LEU A 157 -9.08 -20.47 20.15
C LEU A 157 -8.55 -20.34 21.59
N ILE A 158 -9.41 -20.03 22.56
CA ILE A 158 -9.02 -20.05 23.97
C ILE A 158 -8.55 -21.46 24.39
N ASP A 159 -9.22 -22.52 23.94
CA ASP A 159 -8.79 -23.90 24.19
C ASP A 159 -7.40 -24.19 23.60
N LYS A 160 -7.08 -23.64 22.43
CA LYS A 160 -5.74 -23.75 21.83
C LYS A 160 -4.67 -23.02 22.62
N TYR A 161 -4.98 -21.89 23.24
CA TYR A 161 -4.05 -21.26 24.17
C TYR A 161 -3.86 -22.09 25.44
N ILE A 162 -4.91 -22.76 25.94
CA ILE A 162 -4.79 -23.68 27.09
C ILE A 162 -3.90 -24.87 26.73
N GLU A 163 -4.10 -25.50 25.57
CA GLU A 163 -3.24 -26.58 25.04
C GLU A 163 -1.78 -26.11 24.94
N ALA A 164 -1.55 -24.88 24.43
CA ALA A 164 -0.22 -24.30 24.34
C ALA A 164 0.43 -24.11 25.73
N ILE A 165 -0.32 -23.70 26.75
CA ILE A 165 0.19 -23.55 28.13
C ILE A 165 0.65 -24.89 28.69
N GLU A 166 -0.09 -25.98 28.43
CA GLU A 166 0.28 -27.32 28.88
C GLU A 166 1.63 -27.75 28.27
N ILE A 167 1.82 -27.47 26.97
CA ILE A 167 3.09 -27.70 26.29
C ILE A 167 4.20 -26.82 26.88
N ILE A 168 3.94 -25.53 27.13
CA ILE A 168 4.91 -24.61 27.72
C ILE A 168 5.34 -25.13 29.09
N SER A 169 4.39 -25.46 29.96
CA SER A 169 4.62 -25.96 31.32
C SER A 169 5.57 -27.16 31.32
N SER A 170 5.37 -28.10 30.40
CA SER A 170 6.23 -29.29 30.27
C SER A 170 7.68 -29.00 29.84
N LYS A 171 7.96 -27.79 29.33
CA LYS A 171 9.26 -27.38 28.75
C LYS A 171 9.98 -26.29 29.54
N LEU A 172 9.37 -25.80 30.62
CA LEU A 172 9.99 -24.82 31.51
C LEU A 172 11.19 -25.45 32.23
N LYS A 173 12.25 -24.67 32.41
CA LYS A 173 13.38 -24.99 33.27
C LYS A 173 13.21 -24.30 34.62
N LYS A 174 14.02 -24.71 35.60
CA LYS A 174 13.98 -24.19 36.98
C LYS A 174 14.14 -22.67 37.05
N GLU A 175 14.91 -22.09 36.14
CA GLU A 175 15.18 -20.65 36.04
C GLU A 175 14.12 -19.86 35.25
N ASP A 176 13.23 -20.54 34.52
CA ASP A 176 12.18 -19.87 33.77
C ASP A 176 11.07 -19.43 34.71
N VAL A 177 10.53 -18.23 34.47
CA VAL A 177 9.33 -17.73 35.15
C VAL A 177 8.21 -17.75 34.13
N PHE A 178 7.13 -18.47 34.41
CA PHE A 178 5.91 -18.42 33.61
C PHE A 178 4.73 -18.87 34.46
N ASP A 179 3.84 -17.96 34.81
CA ASP A 179 2.70 -18.27 35.70
C ASP A 179 1.56 -18.96 34.95
N CYS A 180 1.71 -20.28 34.75
CA CYS A 180 0.73 -21.11 34.04
C CYS A 180 -0.66 -21.05 34.67
N GLU A 181 -0.76 -20.97 36.01
CA GLU A 181 -2.03 -20.96 36.73
C GLU A 181 -2.79 -19.65 36.52
N ILE A 182 -2.11 -18.50 36.68
CA ILE A 182 -2.74 -17.20 36.39
C ILE A 182 -3.15 -17.14 34.91
N PHE A 183 -2.28 -17.58 33.99
CA PHE A 183 -2.60 -17.55 32.56
C PHE A 183 -3.85 -18.41 32.28
N LYS A 184 -3.89 -19.66 32.74
CA LYS A 184 -5.03 -20.56 32.54
C LYS A 184 -6.31 -20.00 33.15
N LYS A 185 -6.23 -19.42 34.36
CA LYS A 185 -7.37 -18.77 35.03
C LYS A 185 -7.93 -17.61 34.20
N VAL A 186 -7.06 -16.75 33.67
CA VAL A 186 -7.46 -15.64 32.79
C VAL A 186 -8.16 -16.16 31.55
N LEU A 187 -7.57 -17.14 30.85
CA LEU A 187 -8.18 -17.74 29.65
C LEU A 187 -9.55 -18.34 29.92
N LEU A 188 -9.71 -19.10 31.00
CA LEU A 188 -11.01 -19.68 31.36
C LEU A 188 -12.06 -18.58 31.64
N ALA A 189 -11.68 -17.50 32.33
CA ALA A 189 -12.56 -16.37 32.56
C ALA A 189 -12.95 -15.66 31.27
N ILE A 190 -12.03 -15.52 30.31
CA ILE A 190 -12.33 -14.99 28.97
C ILE A 190 -13.30 -15.94 28.24
N LYS A 191 -13.03 -17.25 28.22
CA LYS A 191 -13.86 -18.25 27.54
C LYS A 191 -15.34 -18.18 27.95
N LEU A 192 -15.59 -17.98 29.25
CA LEU A 192 -16.94 -17.87 29.81
C LEU A 192 -17.68 -16.59 29.36
N LYS A 193 -16.95 -15.52 29.04
CA LYS A 193 -17.53 -14.25 28.56
C LYS A 193 -17.85 -14.28 27.06
N ILE A 194 -17.23 -15.19 26.28
CA ILE A 194 -17.38 -15.19 24.82
C ILE A 194 -18.82 -15.50 24.43
N ASN A 195 -19.46 -14.49 23.84
CA ASN A 195 -20.74 -14.49 23.15
C ASN A 195 -20.70 -13.39 22.06
N PRO A 196 -21.70 -13.29 21.17
CA PRO A 196 -21.67 -12.34 20.06
C PRO A 196 -21.52 -10.88 20.52
N ASP A 197 -22.29 -10.44 21.51
CA ASP A 197 -22.28 -9.07 22.02
C ASP A 197 -20.92 -8.72 22.66
N PHE A 198 -20.34 -9.65 23.41
CA PHE A 198 -19.02 -9.49 24.01
C PHE A 198 -17.95 -9.28 22.93
N LEU A 199 -17.93 -10.13 21.90
CA LEU A 199 -16.94 -10.03 20.82
C LEU A 199 -17.12 -8.74 20.02
N GLN A 200 -18.35 -8.34 19.72
CA GLN A 200 -18.64 -7.09 19.01
C GLN A 200 -18.18 -5.87 19.81
N ASN A 201 -18.52 -5.81 21.11
CA ASN A 201 -18.12 -4.69 21.97
C ASN A 201 -16.60 -4.63 22.15
N MET A 202 -15.94 -5.77 22.38
CA MET A 202 -14.48 -5.86 22.46
C MET A 202 -13.82 -5.36 21.17
N ASN A 203 -14.29 -5.84 20.02
CA ASN A 203 -13.77 -5.43 18.71
C ASN A 203 -13.95 -3.93 18.47
N MET A 204 -15.13 -3.37 18.81
CA MET A 204 -15.39 -1.94 18.67
C MET A 204 -14.41 -1.09 19.50
N VAL A 205 -14.24 -1.41 20.79
CA VAL A 205 -13.32 -0.69 21.68
C VAL A 205 -11.88 -0.79 21.20
N GLN A 206 -11.41 -2.00 20.87
CA GLN A 206 -10.02 -2.20 20.48
C GLN A 206 -9.70 -1.69 19.07
N SER A 207 -10.67 -1.71 18.16
CA SER A 207 -10.56 -1.07 16.85
C SER A 207 -10.37 0.44 17.00
N GLU A 208 -11.13 1.06 17.89
CA GLU A 208 -10.99 2.49 18.19
C GLU A 208 -9.63 2.81 18.84
N GLU A 209 -9.19 2.00 19.82
CA GLU A 209 -7.85 2.14 20.39
C GLU A 209 -6.74 1.97 19.34
N ALA A 210 -6.87 1.00 18.43
CA ALA A 210 -5.91 0.75 17.36
C ALA A 210 -5.85 1.93 16.39
N LYS A 211 -7.00 2.47 15.98
CA LYS A 211 -7.08 3.67 15.14
C LYS A 211 -6.42 4.87 15.82
N ASN A 212 -6.75 5.13 17.09
CA ASN A 212 -6.16 6.24 17.85
C ASN A 212 -4.65 6.09 18.00
N SER A 213 -4.17 4.87 18.24
CA SER A 213 -2.73 4.57 18.31
C SER A 213 -2.03 4.83 16.96
N ALA A 214 -2.64 4.40 15.85
CA ALA A 214 -2.13 4.64 14.52
C ALA A 214 -2.10 6.14 14.17
N VAL A 215 -3.18 6.87 14.41
CA VAL A 215 -3.24 8.33 14.22
C VAL A 215 -2.14 9.04 15.04
N SER A 216 -1.96 8.64 16.30
CA SER A 216 -0.89 9.18 17.16
C SER A 216 0.51 8.93 16.57
N LEU A 217 0.78 7.70 16.11
CA LEU A 217 2.05 7.37 15.48
C LEU A 217 2.28 8.14 14.17
N ALA A 218 1.26 8.27 13.32
CA ALA A 218 1.35 9.05 12.08
C ALA A 218 1.70 10.52 12.36
N ASN A 219 1.08 11.11 13.37
CA ASN A 219 1.40 12.47 13.83
C ASN A 219 2.82 12.58 14.37
N GLN A 220 3.27 11.61 15.17
CA GLN A 220 4.65 11.57 15.67
C GLN A 220 5.65 11.58 14.51
N LEU A 221 5.48 10.69 13.52
CA LEU A 221 6.37 10.61 12.34
C LEU A 221 6.39 11.90 11.53
N ARG A 222 5.24 12.56 11.35
CA ARG A 222 5.13 13.86 10.67
C ARG A 222 5.86 14.96 11.46
N ASN A 223 5.69 15.00 12.78
CA ASN A 223 6.38 15.95 13.66
C ASN A 223 7.90 15.74 13.66
N GLU A 224 8.36 14.49 13.62
CA GLU A 224 9.79 14.17 13.51
C GLU A 224 10.38 14.69 12.19
N ARG A 225 9.66 14.50 11.07
CA ARG A 225 10.08 15.05 9.77
C ARG A 225 10.15 16.58 9.79
N GLN A 226 9.17 17.25 10.38
CA GLN A 226 9.14 18.71 10.49
C GLN A 226 10.37 19.28 11.22
N LYS A 227 10.90 18.55 12.20
CA LYS A 227 12.07 18.95 13.00
C LYS A 227 13.39 18.82 12.24
N VAL A 228 13.46 18.00 11.18
CA VAL A 228 14.71 17.68 10.49
C VAL A 228 14.72 18.31 9.10
N ASP A 229 15.76 19.09 8.82
CA ASP A 229 16.00 19.58 7.46
C ASP A 229 16.93 18.63 6.70
N ARG A 230 16.33 17.80 5.83
CA ARG A 230 17.06 16.82 5.03
C ARG A 230 17.50 17.43 3.69
N PRO A 231 18.69 17.09 3.16
CA PRO A 231 19.12 17.55 1.84
C PRO A 231 18.14 17.13 0.72
N LYS A 232 17.74 18.08 -0.12
CA LYS A 232 16.83 17.87 -1.25
C LYS A 232 17.63 17.59 -2.52
N ASN A 233 17.96 16.32 -2.74
CA ASN A 233 18.86 15.87 -3.80
C ASN A 233 18.25 14.84 -4.76
N LYS A 234 16.96 14.53 -4.63
CA LYS A 234 16.25 13.63 -5.53
C LYS A 234 15.19 14.38 -6.32
N LEU A 235 15.28 14.39 -7.64
CA LEU A 235 14.20 14.93 -8.48
C LEU A 235 12.92 14.11 -8.26
N ILE A 236 11.77 14.78 -8.17
CA ILE A 236 10.45 14.12 -8.16
C ILE A 236 10.30 13.20 -9.39
N ARG A 237 9.72 12.01 -9.19
CA ARG A 237 9.52 10.98 -10.24
C ARG A 237 8.09 10.51 -10.38
N ASP A 238 7.27 10.67 -9.34
CA ASP A 238 5.89 10.19 -9.35
C ASP A 238 5.02 11.09 -8.47
N LEU A 239 3.77 11.27 -8.89
CA LEU A 239 2.70 11.95 -8.16
C LEU A 239 1.41 11.15 -8.33
N ARG A 240 0.77 10.78 -7.22
CA ARG A 240 -0.49 10.01 -7.24
C ARG A 240 -1.45 10.46 -6.16
N VAL A 241 -2.72 10.22 -6.42
CA VAL A 241 -3.82 10.42 -5.48
C VAL A 241 -4.33 9.06 -5.01
N TYR A 242 -4.50 8.90 -3.70
CA TYR A 242 -5.09 7.73 -3.07
C TYR A 242 -6.37 8.14 -2.33
N TYR A 243 -7.37 7.27 -2.43
CA TYR A 243 -8.70 7.47 -1.86
C TYR A 243 -8.78 6.73 -0.53
N CYS A 244 -8.78 7.45 0.59
CA CYS A 244 -8.83 6.88 1.92
C CYS A 244 -10.28 6.95 2.43
N SER A 245 -10.91 5.79 2.61
CA SER A 245 -12.34 5.69 3.00
C SER A 245 -13.31 6.35 2.01
N LEU A 246 -12.91 6.47 0.74
CA LEU A 246 -13.73 6.96 -0.37
C LEU A 246 -13.93 5.86 -1.42
N PRO A 247 -14.97 5.92 -2.28
CA PRO A 247 -15.17 4.94 -3.33
C PRO A 247 -14.00 4.85 -4.32
N ASN A 248 -13.83 3.68 -4.94
CA ASN A 248 -12.88 3.54 -6.05
C ASN A 248 -13.23 4.53 -7.17
N LYS A 249 -12.20 5.18 -7.74
CA LYS A 249 -12.33 6.23 -8.76
C LYS A 249 -13.14 7.46 -8.28
N ALA A 250 -13.15 7.76 -6.98
CA ALA A 250 -13.89 8.90 -6.42
C ALA A 250 -13.64 10.25 -7.12
N LEU A 251 -12.39 10.50 -7.52
CA LEU A 251 -11.98 11.78 -8.14
C LEU A 251 -11.61 11.64 -9.64
N TYR A 252 -11.95 10.50 -10.22
CA TYR A 252 -11.73 10.24 -11.64
C TYR A 252 -12.65 11.13 -12.51
N PRO A 253 -12.18 11.67 -13.65
CA PRO A 253 -10.85 11.50 -14.26
C PRO A 253 -9.81 12.55 -13.83
N TYR A 254 -10.24 13.60 -13.14
CA TYR A 254 -9.43 14.79 -12.91
C TYR A 254 -8.19 14.53 -12.07
N ASP A 255 -8.24 13.54 -11.17
CA ASP A 255 -7.10 13.19 -10.31
C ASP A 255 -5.91 12.69 -11.13
N THR A 256 -6.18 11.86 -12.15
CA THR A 256 -5.18 11.30 -13.04
C THR A 256 -4.62 12.39 -13.96
N ILE A 257 -5.49 13.24 -14.50
CA ILE A 257 -5.13 14.35 -15.39
C ILE A 257 -4.22 15.34 -14.63
N TYR A 258 -4.68 15.85 -13.49
CA TYR A 258 -3.91 16.84 -12.73
C TYR A 258 -2.65 16.25 -12.11
N SER A 259 -2.64 14.98 -11.67
CA SER A 259 -1.41 14.34 -11.20
C SER A 259 -0.33 14.33 -12.29
N GLU A 260 -0.71 14.08 -13.54
CA GLU A 260 0.23 14.14 -14.66
C GLU A 260 0.68 15.58 -14.97
N ILE A 261 -0.25 16.54 -15.02
CA ILE A 261 0.06 17.94 -15.27
C ILE A 261 1.03 18.49 -14.22
N PHE A 262 0.70 18.32 -12.93
CA PHE A 262 1.58 18.72 -11.84
C PHE A 262 2.94 18.04 -11.94
N LEU A 263 2.99 16.72 -12.10
CA LEU A 263 4.26 15.99 -12.18
C LEU A 263 5.15 16.51 -13.33
N ASN A 264 4.58 16.67 -14.53
CA ASN A 264 5.33 17.15 -15.69
C ASN A 264 5.94 18.53 -15.42
N LEU A 265 5.15 19.46 -14.89
CA LEU A 265 5.58 20.82 -14.61
C LEU A 265 6.57 20.90 -13.43
N LEU A 266 6.34 20.19 -12.34
CA LEU A 266 7.24 20.16 -11.17
C LEU A 266 8.60 19.55 -11.53
N VAL A 267 8.64 18.51 -12.36
CA VAL A 267 9.90 17.95 -12.89
C VAL A 267 10.66 19.00 -13.71
N ARG A 268 9.95 19.79 -14.53
CA ARG A 268 10.54 20.82 -15.38
C ARG A 268 11.13 21.98 -14.58
N GLU A 269 10.43 22.38 -13.52
CA GLU A 269 10.91 23.36 -12.55
C GLU A 269 11.96 22.78 -11.58
N ARG A 270 12.32 21.49 -11.73
CA ARG A 270 13.32 20.79 -10.91
C ARG A 270 12.98 20.75 -9.43
N LEU A 271 11.72 20.49 -9.06
CA LEU A 271 11.37 20.25 -7.66
C LEU A 271 12.18 19.07 -7.10
N MET A 272 13.00 19.34 -6.09
CA MET A 272 13.85 18.36 -5.43
C MET A 272 13.24 17.90 -4.10
N CYS A 273 13.31 16.60 -3.84
CA CYS A 273 12.81 15.92 -2.67
C CYS A 273 13.98 15.37 -1.80
N PRO A 274 13.80 15.27 -0.47
CA PRO A 274 14.74 14.62 0.43
C PRO A 274 14.45 13.13 0.56
N THR A 275 15.45 12.26 0.50
CA THR A 275 15.35 10.80 0.78
C THR A 275 14.37 9.97 -0.09
N TYR A 276 13.23 10.52 -0.51
CA TYR A 276 12.20 9.96 -1.38
C TYR A 276 12.18 10.68 -2.73
N HIS A 277 11.41 10.15 -3.68
CA HIS A 277 11.18 10.78 -4.98
C HIS A 277 9.75 10.62 -5.49
N HIS A 278 8.87 9.94 -4.76
CA HIS A 278 7.44 9.85 -5.07
C HIS A 278 6.63 10.63 -4.03
N LEU A 279 5.72 11.47 -4.51
CA LEU A 279 4.79 12.23 -3.68
C LEU A 279 3.39 11.63 -3.84
N TYR A 280 2.77 11.20 -2.77
CA TYR A 280 1.42 10.66 -2.80
C TYR A 280 0.49 11.54 -1.97
N ILE A 281 -0.75 11.67 -2.42
CA ILE A 281 -1.77 12.52 -1.79
C ILE A 281 -2.89 11.64 -1.30
N ASN A 282 -3.02 11.51 0.01
CA ASN A 282 -4.09 10.77 0.64
C ASN A 282 -5.28 11.70 0.82
N VAL A 283 -6.37 11.39 0.10
CA VAL A 283 -7.60 12.17 0.13
C VAL A 283 -8.64 11.46 0.97
N ALA A 284 -9.19 12.16 1.96
CA ALA A 284 -10.21 11.61 2.85
C ALA A 284 -11.24 12.65 3.27
N LYS A 285 -12.32 12.21 3.91
CA LYS A 285 -13.34 13.10 4.52
C LYS A 285 -12.86 13.75 5.82
N SER A 286 -11.88 13.16 6.49
CA SER A 286 -11.34 13.64 7.76
C SER A 286 -9.83 13.49 7.84
N VAL A 287 -9.19 14.32 8.67
CA VAL A 287 -7.73 14.26 8.90
C VAL A 287 -7.33 12.91 9.48
N ASN A 288 -8.13 12.35 10.39
CA ASN A 288 -7.85 11.05 10.99
C ASN A 288 -7.86 9.94 9.94
N ASP A 289 -8.84 9.93 9.03
CA ASP A 289 -8.89 8.94 7.95
C ASP A 289 -7.68 9.07 7.01
N ALA A 290 -7.28 10.30 6.66
CA ALA A 290 -6.09 10.53 5.84
C ALA A 290 -4.81 10.06 6.54
N LEU A 291 -4.70 10.30 7.85
CA LEU A 291 -3.56 9.89 8.69
C LEU A 291 -3.45 8.36 8.81
N LEU A 292 -4.57 7.65 8.93
CA LEU A 292 -4.58 6.18 9.00
C LEU A 292 -3.94 5.52 7.77
N SER A 293 -4.01 6.19 6.61
CA SER A 293 -3.37 5.73 5.37
C SER A 293 -2.00 6.39 5.09
N ALA A 294 -1.53 7.31 5.94
CA ALA A 294 -0.36 8.15 5.65
C ALA A 294 1.00 7.50 5.95
N PHE A 295 1.02 6.27 6.43
CA PHE A 295 2.26 5.54 6.71
C PHE A 295 3.02 5.22 5.43
N SER A 296 4.28 5.66 5.38
CA SER A 296 5.23 5.22 4.36
C SER A 296 6.11 4.13 4.95
N PHE A 297 5.89 2.89 4.53
CA PHE A 297 6.74 1.76 4.92
C PHE A 297 8.06 1.71 4.15
N LYS A 298 8.22 2.59 3.16
CA LYS A 298 9.36 2.55 2.23
C LYS A 298 9.90 3.95 2.01
N ASP A 299 11.21 4.09 2.14
CA ASP A 299 11.90 5.38 2.09
C ASP A 299 11.83 6.11 0.73
N TRP A 300 11.22 5.52 -0.30
CA TRP A 300 11.13 6.10 -1.63
C TRP A 300 9.89 6.97 -1.88
N HIS A 301 8.88 6.95 -0.99
CA HIS A 301 7.71 7.83 -1.07
C HIS A 301 7.34 8.49 0.24
N VAL A 302 6.51 9.53 0.12
CA VAL A 302 5.89 10.25 1.22
C VAL A 302 4.43 10.57 0.90
N ASN A 303 3.59 10.67 1.93
CA ASN A 303 2.18 10.99 1.80
C ASN A 303 1.88 12.39 2.36
N GLY A 304 1.26 13.22 1.53
CA GLY A 304 0.58 14.46 1.90
C GLY A 304 -0.89 14.19 2.19
N LEU A 305 -1.48 15.02 3.05
CA LEU A 305 -2.90 14.89 3.41
C LEU A 305 -3.74 15.95 2.70
N ALA A 306 -4.90 15.54 2.18
CA ALA A 306 -5.89 16.47 1.65
C ALA A 306 -7.30 16.04 2.08
N ILE A 307 -8.11 17.01 2.48
CA ILE A 307 -9.47 16.77 2.98
C ILE A 307 -10.50 17.24 1.96
N ILE A 308 -11.51 16.42 1.71
CA ILE A 308 -12.59 16.72 0.78
C ILE A 308 -13.97 16.48 1.43
N ASP A 309 -14.89 17.41 1.20
CA ASP A 309 -16.32 17.18 1.38
C ASP A 309 -16.83 16.43 0.14
N TYR A 310 -16.79 15.10 0.21
CA TYR A 310 -17.09 14.24 -0.93
C TYR A 310 -18.56 14.29 -1.33
N GLU A 311 -19.45 14.36 -0.35
CA GLU A 311 -20.90 14.49 -0.52
C GLU A 311 -21.23 15.75 -1.32
N LYS A 312 -20.63 16.89 -0.94
CA LYS A 312 -20.76 18.13 -1.72
C LYS A 312 -20.12 17.99 -3.10
N TYR A 313 -18.93 17.41 -3.20
CA TYR A 313 -18.23 17.22 -4.47
C TYR A 313 -19.10 16.46 -5.50
N GLN A 314 -19.86 15.46 -5.06
CA GLN A 314 -20.75 14.70 -5.93
C GLN A 314 -21.87 15.54 -6.57
N THR A 315 -22.28 16.64 -5.93
CA THR A 315 -23.35 17.51 -6.45
C THR A 315 -22.85 18.66 -7.33
N LEU A 316 -21.53 18.82 -7.46
CA LEU A 316 -20.93 19.91 -8.25
C LEU A 316 -21.03 19.65 -9.75
N THR A 317 -20.96 20.73 -10.53
CA THR A 317 -20.75 20.65 -11.98
C THR A 317 -19.35 20.10 -12.31
N GLU A 318 -19.16 19.62 -13.54
CA GLU A 318 -17.86 19.08 -13.96
C GLU A 318 -16.72 20.11 -13.83
N LYS A 319 -16.97 21.39 -14.13
CA LYS A 319 -15.96 22.43 -13.98
C LYS A 319 -15.59 22.71 -12.52
N GLU A 320 -16.57 22.64 -11.63
CA GLU A 320 -16.34 22.78 -10.19
C GLU A 320 -15.62 21.57 -9.62
N LYS A 321 -15.94 20.35 -10.06
CA LYS A 321 -15.22 19.13 -9.70
C LYS A 321 -13.76 19.18 -10.14
N GLU A 322 -13.51 19.59 -11.39
CA GLU A 322 -12.16 19.83 -11.92
C GLU A 322 -11.37 20.72 -10.95
N ASN A 323 -11.93 21.87 -10.56
CA ASN A 323 -11.29 22.79 -9.63
C ASN A 323 -11.08 22.20 -8.23
N VAL A 324 -12.06 21.46 -7.67
CA VAL A 324 -11.90 20.80 -6.37
C VAL A 324 -10.75 19.80 -6.39
N VAL A 325 -10.60 19.02 -7.45
CA VAL A 325 -9.50 18.06 -7.56
C VAL A 325 -8.15 18.76 -7.71
N PHE A 326 -8.06 19.83 -8.50
CA PHE A 326 -6.87 20.68 -8.57
C PHE A 326 -6.45 21.18 -7.18
N GLN A 327 -7.39 21.77 -6.42
CA GLN A 327 -7.13 22.27 -5.07
C GLN A 327 -6.76 21.16 -4.08
N THR A 328 -7.35 19.98 -4.23
CA THR A 328 -7.05 18.81 -3.39
C THR A 328 -5.59 18.38 -3.57
N ILE A 329 -5.11 18.27 -4.82
CA ILE A 329 -3.71 17.92 -5.11
C ILE A 329 -2.76 19.01 -4.61
N LEU A 330 -3.09 20.28 -4.85
CA LEU A 330 -2.28 21.42 -4.38
C LEU A 330 -2.15 21.41 -2.85
N SER A 331 -3.26 21.22 -2.13
CA SER A 331 -3.29 21.15 -0.67
C SER A 331 -2.38 20.04 -0.13
N GLY A 332 -2.46 18.83 -0.71
CA GLY A 332 -1.58 17.74 -0.29
C GLY A 332 -0.10 17.97 -0.64
N LEU A 333 0.21 18.64 -1.75
CA LEU A 333 1.59 19.02 -2.08
C LEU A 333 2.13 20.05 -1.08
N LEU A 334 1.32 21.05 -0.71
CA LEU A 334 1.67 22.06 0.29
C LEU A 334 1.82 21.47 1.70
N ASP A 335 1.03 20.45 2.05
CA ASP A 335 1.20 19.69 3.29
C ASP A 335 2.60 19.05 3.36
N ILE A 336 3.00 18.34 2.31
CA ILE A 336 4.35 17.75 2.22
C ILE A 336 5.41 18.85 2.25
N ALA A 337 5.22 19.92 1.48
CA ALA A 337 6.19 21.00 1.38
C ALA A 337 6.42 21.71 2.71
N THR A 338 5.36 21.90 3.49
CA THR A 338 5.41 22.50 4.82
C THR A 338 6.18 21.62 5.81
N ILE A 339 5.94 20.30 5.78
CA ILE A 339 6.59 19.36 6.71
C ILE A 339 8.05 19.12 6.33
N ASP A 340 8.33 18.86 5.05
CA ASP A 340 9.66 18.49 4.59
C ASP A 340 10.49 19.68 4.09
N LYS A 341 9.95 20.90 4.23
CA LYS A 341 10.56 22.16 3.80
C LYS A 341 10.98 22.11 2.34
N LEU A 342 10.06 21.68 1.47
CA LEU A 342 10.27 21.71 0.02
C LEU A 342 10.16 23.14 -0.49
N ASP A 343 10.58 23.36 -1.73
CA ASP A 343 10.47 24.65 -2.40
C ASP A 343 9.00 24.96 -2.74
N ILE A 344 8.36 25.74 -1.87
CA ILE A 344 6.96 26.14 -2.00
C ILE A 344 6.78 27.10 -3.18
N ASP A 345 7.80 27.91 -3.53
CA ASP A 345 7.71 28.86 -4.63
C ASP A 345 7.61 28.13 -5.97
N ILE A 346 8.37 27.03 -6.15
CA ILE A 346 8.21 26.14 -7.31
C ILE A 346 6.79 25.57 -7.39
N ILE A 347 6.22 25.12 -6.27
CA ILE A 347 4.88 24.53 -6.23
C ILE A 347 3.83 25.57 -6.60
N ASN A 348 3.90 26.77 -6.02
CA ASN A 348 2.97 27.87 -6.28
C ASN A 348 3.06 28.35 -7.73
N LYS A 349 4.27 28.52 -8.27
CA LYS A 349 4.48 28.88 -9.68
C LYS A 349 3.83 27.86 -10.63
N VAL A 350 3.97 26.56 -10.33
CA VAL A 350 3.31 25.51 -11.10
C VAL A 350 1.80 25.58 -10.95
N ALA A 351 1.29 25.80 -9.73
CA ALA A 351 -0.13 25.90 -9.46
C ALA A 351 -0.78 27.07 -10.20
N GLU A 352 -0.14 28.25 -10.25
CA GLU A 352 -0.60 29.41 -11.01
C GLU A 352 -0.76 29.08 -12.50
N LYS A 353 0.26 28.44 -13.10
CA LYS A 353 0.19 28.02 -14.51
C LYS A 353 -0.94 27.04 -14.78
N ILE A 354 -1.20 26.11 -13.85
CA ILE A 354 -2.30 25.14 -13.97
C ILE A 354 -3.65 25.83 -13.75
N GLN A 355 -3.73 26.81 -12.85
CA GLN A 355 -4.95 27.56 -12.60
C GLN A 355 -5.38 28.38 -13.82
N GLU A 356 -4.41 28.94 -14.57
CA GLU A 356 -4.67 29.67 -15.81
C GLU A 356 -5.22 28.78 -16.93
N ASN A 357 -4.67 27.57 -17.08
CA ASN A 357 -4.91 26.72 -18.26
C ASN A 357 -5.80 25.49 -17.98
N GLY A 358 -6.01 25.14 -16.72
CA GLY A 358 -6.73 23.94 -16.28
C GLY A 358 -6.22 22.66 -16.93
N ILE A 359 -7.16 21.79 -17.33
CA ILE A 359 -6.87 20.56 -18.08
C ILE A 359 -6.31 20.79 -19.50
N ASP A 360 -6.33 22.03 -19.99
CA ASP A 360 -5.74 22.42 -21.27
C ASP A 360 -4.30 22.94 -21.11
N THR A 361 -3.66 22.61 -20.00
CA THR A 361 -2.22 22.81 -19.83
C THR A 361 -1.44 21.93 -20.80
N GLU A 362 -0.75 22.57 -21.76
CA GLU A 362 0.12 21.87 -22.70
C GLU A 362 1.39 21.37 -22.02
N LEU A 363 1.63 20.06 -22.10
CA LEU A 363 2.71 19.35 -21.44
C LEU A 363 3.87 19.08 -22.39
N HIS A 364 5.08 19.12 -21.85
CA HIS A 364 6.29 18.83 -22.59
C HIS A 364 6.65 17.36 -22.48
N PHE A 365 6.73 16.67 -23.61
CA PHE A 365 7.19 15.29 -23.67
C PHE A 365 8.71 15.22 -23.83
N LYS A 366 9.25 15.79 -24.92
CA LYS A 366 10.68 15.67 -25.26
C LYS A 366 11.16 16.83 -26.12
N THR A 367 12.44 17.19 -25.96
CA THR A 367 13.15 18.09 -26.87
C THR A 367 14.32 17.35 -27.49
N ILE A 368 14.48 17.52 -28.80
CA ILE A 368 15.60 17.00 -29.58
C ILE A 368 16.05 18.11 -30.50
N GLU A 369 17.36 18.29 -30.66
CA GLU A 369 17.89 19.34 -31.51
C GLU A 369 19.17 18.91 -32.21
N ASN A 370 19.41 19.53 -33.36
CA ASN A 370 20.68 19.49 -34.06
C ASN A 370 21.15 20.93 -34.35
N LYS A 371 22.12 21.11 -35.25
CA LYS A 371 22.64 22.43 -35.60
C LYS A 371 21.60 23.35 -36.26
N SER A 372 20.70 22.79 -37.05
CA SER A 372 19.75 23.55 -37.88
C SER A 372 18.35 23.63 -37.26
N TYR A 373 17.93 22.60 -36.52
CA TYR A 373 16.55 22.47 -36.05
C TYR A 373 16.45 22.13 -34.57
N LYS A 374 15.37 22.58 -33.95
CA LYS A 374 14.93 22.17 -32.61
C LYS A 374 13.50 21.63 -32.72
N LEU A 375 13.31 20.38 -32.32
CA LEU A 375 12.00 19.75 -32.21
C LEU A 375 11.57 19.70 -30.75
N VAL A 376 10.41 20.27 -30.45
CA VAL A 376 9.75 20.14 -29.15
C VAL A 376 8.43 19.39 -29.32
N ILE A 377 8.32 18.25 -28.65
CA ILE A 377 7.13 17.40 -28.69
C ILE A 377 6.28 17.70 -27.46
N THR A 378 5.02 18.04 -27.68
CA THR A 378 4.06 18.41 -26.64
C THR A 378 2.75 17.64 -26.78
N TYR A 379 1.97 17.59 -25.70
CA TYR A 379 0.67 16.92 -25.64
C TYR A 379 -0.21 17.53 -24.56
N PHE A 380 -1.50 17.23 -24.54
CA PHE A 380 -2.41 17.61 -23.44
C PHE A 380 -2.80 16.36 -22.66
N SER A 381 -2.76 16.39 -21.33
CA SER A 381 -3.21 15.25 -20.52
C SER A 381 -4.73 15.06 -20.64
N ARG A 382 -5.18 13.81 -20.70
CA ARG A 382 -6.59 13.41 -20.77
C ARG A 382 -6.82 12.19 -19.86
N SER A 383 -8.08 11.78 -19.78
CA SER A 383 -8.49 10.60 -19.01
C SER A 383 -7.75 9.34 -19.50
N MET A 384 -7.77 8.27 -18.71
CA MET A 384 -7.15 7.00 -19.11
C MET A 384 -7.86 6.33 -20.29
N GLU A 385 -9.11 6.71 -20.58
CA GLU A 385 -9.87 6.19 -21.71
C GLU A 385 -9.71 7.04 -22.98
N ASP A 386 -9.15 8.25 -22.89
CA ASP A 386 -9.04 9.19 -24.01
C ASP A 386 -7.63 9.28 -24.57
N GLU A 387 -7.53 9.36 -25.89
CA GLU A 387 -6.25 9.66 -26.55
C GLU A 387 -5.96 11.17 -26.54
N CYS A 388 -4.73 11.51 -26.17
CA CYS A 388 -4.22 12.86 -26.12
C CYS A 388 -3.67 13.27 -27.49
N PRO A 389 -4.02 14.45 -28.04
CA PRO A 389 -3.36 14.94 -29.25
C PRO A 389 -1.90 15.25 -28.97
N VAL A 390 -1.03 14.87 -29.91
CA VAL A 390 0.42 15.05 -29.82
C VAL A 390 0.90 15.99 -30.93
N PHE A 391 1.73 16.95 -30.56
CA PHE A 391 2.19 18.02 -31.43
C PHE A 391 3.70 18.04 -31.56
N PHE A 392 4.14 18.37 -32.77
CA PHE A 392 5.48 18.83 -33.06
C PHE A 392 5.49 20.35 -33.12
N ASN A 393 6.43 20.96 -32.41
CA ASN A 393 6.82 22.35 -32.57
C ASN A 393 8.26 22.33 -33.10
N LEU A 394 8.40 22.50 -34.42
CA LEU A 394 9.67 22.45 -35.12
C LEU A 394 10.17 23.87 -35.39
N THR A 395 11.32 24.20 -34.81
CA THR A 395 11.98 25.50 -34.98
C THR A 395 13.18 25.37 -35.90
N ASP A 396 13.20 26.13 -36.99
CA ASP A 396 14.42 26.43 -37.76
C ASP A 396 15.23 27.48 -37.01
N LYS A 397 16.43 27.10 -36.57
CA LYS A 397 17.32 27.96 -35.77
C LYS A 397 17.94 29.09 -36.59
N THR A 398 18.04 28.95 -37.90
CA THR A 398 18.63 29.95 -38.79
C THR A 398 17.70 31.15 -38.94
N ASN A 399 16.43 30.86 -39.19
CA ASN A 399 15.41 31.88 -39.43
C ASN A 399 14.59 32.20 -38.17
N ASN A 400 14.78 31.45 -37.10
CA ASN A 400 14.01 31.50 -35.86
C ASN A 400 12.49 31.35 -36.07
N ILE A 401 12.10 30.53 -37.07
CA ILE A 401 10.69 30.27 -37.41
C ILE A 401 10.27 28.95 -36.76
N THR A 402 9.12 28.95 -36.07
CA THR A 402 8.52 27.74 -35.50
C THR A 402 7.23 27.38 -36.21
N LYS A 403 7.08 26.12 -36.62
CA LYS A 403 5.86 25.55 -37.18
C LYS A 403 5.33 24.46 -36.28
N ARG A 404 4.00 24.42 -36.12
CA ARG A 404 3.28 23.49 -35.25
C ARG A 404 2.46 22.52 -36.08
N HIS A 405 2.58 21.22 -35.79
CA HIS A 405 1.86 20.14 -36.49
C HIS A 405 1.33 19.11 -35.49
N GLN A 406 0.07 18.69 -35.66
CA GLN A 406 -0.45 17.54 -34.92
C GLN A 406 -0.07 16.25 -35.65
N ILE A 407 0.64 15.35 -34.97
CA ILE A 407 1.18 14.12 -35.57
C ILE A 407 0.35 12.87 -35.25
N GLY A 408 -0.66 13.01 -34.40
CA GLY A 408 -1.59 11.95 -34.06
C GLY A 408 -2.15 12.13 -32.66
N LYS A 409 -2.72 11.04 -32.14
CA LYS A 409 -3.22 10.95 -30.77
C LYS A 409 -2.68 9.68 -30.11
N ALA A 410 -2.47 9.70 -28.81
CA ALA A 410 -2.07 8.53 -28.03
C ALA A 410 -2.50 8.67 -26.58
N GLY A 411 -2.88 7.56 -25.93
CA GLY A 411 -3.05 7.55 -24.48
C GLY A 411 -1.71 7.77 -23.76
N ARG A 412 -1.75 8.21 -22.50
CA ARG A 412 -0.56 8.51 -21.69
C ARG A 412 0.50 7.40 -21.73
N LEU A 413 0.10 6.17 -21.44
CA LEU A 413 1.03 5.02 -21.42
C LEU A 413 1.52 4.63 -22.82
N GLN A 414 0.69 4.85 -23.84
CA GLN A 414 1.06 4.61 -25.22
C GLN A 414 2.13 5.59 -25.67
N LEU A 415 2.07 6.87 -25.27
CA LEU A 415 3.01 7.91 -25.72
C LEU A 415 4.47 7.52 -25.46
N TYR A 416 4.78 7.02 -24.26
CA TYR A 416 6.13 6.58 -23.90
C TYR A 416 6.61 5.38 -24.73
N MET A 417 5.70 4.46 -25.09
CA MET A 417 6.05 3.30 -25.93
C MET A 417 6.10 3.65 -27.42
N TRP A 418 5.25 4.56 -27.87
CA TRP A 418 5.11 4.96 -29.26
C TRP A 418 6.28 5.83 -29.70
N MET A 419 6.76 6.72 -28.82
CA MET A 419 7.84 7.66 -29.10
C MET A 419 9.17 7.28 -28.44
N GLN A 420 9.49 5.97 -28.44
CA GLN A 420 10.64 5.42 -27.75
C GLN A 420 11.97 5.96 -28.31
N LYS A 421 12.16 5.92 -29.64
CA LYS A 421 13.35 6.43 -30.31
C LYS A 421 12.98 7.46 -31.35
N ILE A 422 13.54 8.64 -31.23
CA ILE A 422 13.26 9.77 -32.13
C ILE A 422 14.60 10.29 -32.65
N THR A 423 14.71 10.39 -33.97
CA THR A 423 15.91 10.85 -34.68
C THR A 423 15.56 12.11 -35.48
N LEU A 424 16.34 13.17 -35.30
CA LEU A 424 16.18 14.43 -36.03
C LEU A 424 17.47 14.69 -36.83
N ASN A 425 17.39 14.63 -38.16
CA ASN A 425 18.47 15.09 -39.04
C ASN A 425 18.03 16.37 -39.78
N ASN A 426 18.79 16.84 -40.77
CA ASN A 426 18.46 18.08 -41.48
C ASN A 426 17.36 17.93 -42.54
N LYS A 427 16.93 16.70 -42.85
CA LYS A 427 15.92 16.40 -43.87
C LYS A 427 14.63 15.87 -43.27
N GLN A 428 14.71 15.09 -42.19
CA GLN A 428 13.56 14.34 -41.68
C GLN A 428 13.59 14.12 -40.16
N ILE A 429 12.42 13.83 -39.63
CA ILE A 429 12.16 13.32 -38.29
C ILE A 429 11.69 11.86 -38.41
N ILE A 430 12.36 10.95 -37.72
CA ILE A 430 12.00 9.53 -37.68
C ILE A 430 11.64 9.14 -36.24
N ILE A 431 10.45 8.59 -36.02
CA ILE A 431 10.03 8.00 -34.75
C ILE A 431 9.91 6.49 -34.89
N LYS A 432 10.47 5.74 -33.93
CA LYS A 432 10.30 4.30 -33.79
C LYS A 432 9.69 3.98 -32.43
N SER A 433 8.66 3.14 -32.44
CA SER A 433 8.06 2.61 -31.22
C SER A 433 8.93 1.54 -30.56
N SER A 434 8.62 1.21 -29.31
CA SER A 434 9.17 0.03 -28.63
C SER A 434 8.73 -1.24 -29.35
N ASP A 435 9.64 -2.20 -29.45
CA ASP A 435 9.43 -3.55 -30.01
C ASP A 435 9.06 -4.60 -28.96
N SER A 436 9.10 -4.25 -27.66
CA SER A 436 8.73 -5.16 -26.57
C SER A 436 7.33 -5.75 -26.70
N ILE A 437 7.14 -6.98 -26.21
CA ILE A 437 5.83 -7.69 -26.21
C ILE A 437 4.74 -6.81 -25.58
N ARG A 438 5.07 -6.10 -24.49
CA ARG A 438 4.15 -5.17 -23.85
C ARG A 438 3.74 -4.05 -24.81
N ALA A 439 4.70 -3.42 -25.49
CA ALA A 439 4.38 -2.36 -26.45
C ALA A 439 3.51 -2.86 -27.61
N GLN A 440 3.72 -4.08 -28.09
CA GLN A 440 2.88 -4.67 -29.14
C GLN A 440 1.40 -4.80 -28.72
N VAL A 441 1.13 -5.10 -27.44
CA VAL A 441 -0.23 -5.14 -26.90
C VAL A 441 -0.82 -3.73 -26.79
N TRP A 442 -0.06 -2.78 -26.28
CA TRP A 442 -0.55 -1.42 -25.98
C TRP A 442 -0.64 -0.51 -27.22
N LEU A 443 0.13 -0.79 -28.27
CA LEU A 443 0.23 0.02 -29.50
C LEU A 443 -0.42 -0.66 -30.72
N LYS A 444 -1.31 -1.63 -30.52
CA LYS A 444 -1.84 -2.49 -31.60
C LYS A 444 -2.29 -1.73 -32.85
N ASP A 445 -2.90 -0.57 -32.67
CA ASP A 445 -3.45 0.27 -33.76
C ASP A 445 -2.58 1.50 -34.09
N LYS A 446 -1.34 1.55 -33.60
CA LYS A 446 -0.40 2.64 -33.85
C LYS A 446 0.73 2.20 -34.80
N PRO A 447 1.16 3.08 -35.72
CA PRO A 447 2.30 2.78 -36.58
C PRO A 447 3.58 2.64 -35.75
N THR A 448 4.38 1.63 -36.05
CA THR A 448 5.66 1.34 -35.37
C THR A 448 6.80 2.22 -35.87
N LEU A 449 6.65 2.82 -37.05
CA LEU A 449 7.57 3.75 -37.69
C LEU A 449 6.77 4.95 -38.23
N LEU A 450 7.23 6.16 -37.91
CA LEU A 450 6.74 7.39 -38.50
C LEU A 450 7.92 8.16 -39.09
N GLU A 451 7.73 8.70 -40.29
CA GLU A 451 8.72 9.51 -41.00
C GLU A 451 8.06 10.80 -41.47
N PHE A 452 8.71 11.94 -41.19
CA PHE A 452 8.22 13.26 -41.57
C PHE A 452 9.34 14.04 -42.24
N ASP A 453 9.06 14.60 -43.42
CA ASP A 453 9.99 15.49 -44.11
C ASP A 453 9.94 16.90 -43.49
N ILE A 454 11.11 17.45 -43.17
CA ILE A 454 11.23 18.77 -42.53
C ILE A 454 10.77 19.87 -43.50
N SER A 455 11.07 19.76 -44.79
CA SER A 455 10.64 20.76 -45.77
C SER A 455 9.12 20.83 -45.88
N GLU A 456 8.42 19.71 -45.68
CA GLU A 456 6.96 19.67 -45.64
C GLU A 456 6.41 20.28 -44.34
N LEU A 457 7.00 19.94 -43.20
CA LEU A 457 6.61 20.52 -41.90
C LEU A 457 6.94 22.02 -41.80
N MET A 458 7.86 22.54 -42.60
CA MET A 458 8.25 23.95 -42.57
C MET A 458 7.50 24.84 -43.57
N LYS A 459 6.71 24.25 -44.49
CA LYS A 459 5.73 25.00 -45.29
C LYS A 459 4.66 25.60 -44.38
#